data_AF-A0A356F7B8-F1
#
_entry.id   AF-A0A356F7B8-F1
#
_cell.length_a   1.000
_cell.length_b   1.000
_cell.length_c   1.000
_cell.angle_alpha   90.00
_cell.angle_beta   90.00
_cell.angle_gamma   90.00
#
_symmetry.space_group_name_H-M   'P 1'
#
loop_
_entity.id
_entity.type
_entity.pdbx_description
1 polymer ?
#
loop_
_entity_poly.entity_id
_entity_poly.type
_entity_poly.pdbx_seq_one_letter_code
_entity_poly.pdbx_strand_id
1 'polypeptide(L)'
;IWADDKDNVLLRVSYPGPSGKHITLQSNIFDRLPGGHRQLASLSAGGRGEPVSIDTLTERHRVFDSELPGGNMTFLILGIEHILTGYDHLLFLFGLLIIGIGFRDAALIITSFTIAHSITLALATYDLIRLPSNIVEPLIALSIVYVGIENILKKEVRYRWALTFAFGLVHGLGFASVLRDLGIGDRAGDGWMVLLFNLGVELGQLGIACVALPIIWKFLQPRDNFRDISRGLSVLVALLGLYWLIDRTLL
;
A
#
# COMPACT_ATOMS: atom_id res chain seq x y z
N ILE A 1 -12.69 25.09 -15.31
CA ILE A 1 -11.95 25.37 -14.07
C ILE A 1 -12.99 25.70 -13.02
N TRP A 2 -13.00 24.99 -11.90
CA TRP A 2 -13.85 25.31 -10.75
C TRP A 2 -13.07 25.09 -9.46
N ALA A 3 -13.46 25.75 -8.38
CA ALA A 3 -12.96 25.48 -7.04
C ALA A 3 -13.93 24.51 -6.33
N ASP A 4 -13.41 23.58 -5.54
CA ASP A 4 -14.23 22.76 -4.65
C ASP A 4 -14.41 23.42 -3.27
N ASP A 5 -15.21 22.79 -2.40
CA ASP A 5 -15.49 23.27 -1.04
C ASP A 5 -14.27 23.21 -0.10
N LYS A 6 -13.12 22.73 -0.60
CA LYS A 6 -11.85 22.57 0.13
C LYS A 6 -10.74 23.46 -0.46
N ASP A 7 -11.10 24.48 -1.24
CA ASP A 7 -10.18 25.40 -1.92
C ASP A 7 -9.23 24.75 -2.94
N ASN A 8 -9.53 23.53 -3.42
CA ASN A 8 -8.78 22.93 -4.50
C ASN A 8 -9.26 23.49 -5.84
N VAL A 9 -8.31 23.77 -6.73
CA VAL A 9 -8.61 24.19 -8.10
C VAL A 9 -8.63 22.97 -9.02
N LEU A 10 -9.81 22.64 -9.56
CA LEU A 10 -9.98 21.56 -10.53
C LEU A 10 -9.96 22.12 -11.96
N LEU A 11 -9.03 21.60 -12.76
CA LEU A 11 -8.88 21.91 -14.18
C LEU A 11 -9.21 20.67 -15.01
N ARG A 12 -10.40 20.64 -15.62
CA ARG A 12 -10.80 19.59 -16.56
C ARG A 12 -10.61 20.08 -17.99
N VAL A 13 -9.79 19.37 -18.76
CA VAL A 13 -9.61 19.61 -20.21
C VAL A 13 -10.15 18.39 -20.95
N SER A 14 -11.16 18.61 -21.78
CA SER A 14 -11.75 17.58 -22.63
C SER A 14 -11.35 17.88 -24.08
N TYR A 15 -10.85 16.87 -24.78
CA TYR A 15 -10.48 16.97 -26.19
C TYR A 15 -10.89 15.69 -26.93
N PRO A 16 -11.22 15.77 -28.23
CA PRO A 16 -11.52 14.59 -29.03
C PRO A 16 -10.29 13.67 -29.05
N GLY A 17 -10.53 12.37 -28.86
CA GLY A 17 -9.50 11.37 -28.58
C GLY A 17 -8.29 11.49 -29.52
N PRO A 18 -7.06 11.57 -28.97
CA PRO A 18 -5.87 11.75 -29.80
C PRO A 18 -5.65 10.46 -30.61
N SER A 19 -5.11 10.60 -31.83
CA SER A 19 -4.62 9.44 -32.59
C SER A 19 -3.32 8.86 -32.01
N GLY A 20 -2.72 9.53 -31.02
CA GLY A 20 -1.49 9.13 -30.34
C GLY A 20 -1.74 8.30 -29.08
N LYS A 21 -0.81 7.40 -28.75
CA LYS A 21 -0.84 6.56 -27.55
C LYS A 21 -0.27 7.24 -26.30
N HIS A 22 0.41 8.37 -26.45
CA HIS A 22 1.06 9.11 -25.36
C HIS A 22 0.42 10.49 -25.20
N ILE A 23 0.21 10.87 -23.95
CA ILE A 23 -0.24 12.19 -23.54
C ILE A 23 0.75 12.72 -22.51
N THR A 24 1.33 13.85 -22.86
CA THR A 24 2.21 14.59 -21.96
C THR A 24 1.53 15.89 -21.56
N LEU A 25 1.43 16.12 -20.26
CA LEU A 25 0.89 17.35 -19.67
C LEU A 25 1.96 17.98 -18.79
N GLN A 26 2.33 19.22 -19.07
CA GLN A 26 3.31 19.96 -18.28
C GLN A 26 2.63 21.10 -17.52
N SER A 27 2.83 21.13 -16.20
CA SER A 27 2.34 22.21 -15.36
C SER A 27 3.35 23.34 -15.23
N ASN A 28 3.01 24.51 -15.77
CA ASN A 28 3.84 25.71 -15.74
C ASN A 28 3.43 26.71 -14.63
N ILE A 29 2.48 26.33 -13.77
CA ILE A 29 1.95 27.24 -12.74
C ILE A 29 2.69 27.11 -11.40
N PHE A 30 3.54 26.09 -11.23
CA PHE A 30 4.35 25.90 -10.01
C PHE A 30 5.20 27.12 -9.67
N ASP A 31 5.69 27.87 -10.65
CA ASP A 31 6.48 29.10 -10.42
C ASP A 31 5.66 30.28 -9.84
N ARG A 32 4.33 30.13 -9.78
CA ARG A 32 3.39 31.13 -9.26
C ARG A 32 2.70 30.67 -7.97
N LEU A 33 3.01 29.49 -7.47
CA LEU A 33 2.37 28.88 -6.30
C LEU A 33 3.35 28.82 -5.12
N PRO A 34 2.84 28.82 -3.87
CA PRO A 34 3.67 28.67 -2.69
C PRO A 34 4.42 27.33 -2.68
N GLY A 35 5.60 27.33 -2.04
CA GLY A 35 6.42 26.13 -1.89
C GLY A 35 5.68 24.97 -1.22
N GLY A 36 5.89 23.75 -1.73
CA GLY A 36 5.26 22.53 -1.21
C GLY A 36 3.89 22.21 -1.81
N HIS A 37 3.41 23.00 -2.77
CA HIS A 37 2.18 22.69 -3.50
C HIS A 37 2.32 21.39 -4.32
N ARG A 38 1.27 20.57 -4.32
CA ARG A 38 1.19 19.31 -5.07
C ARG A 38 -0.03 19.37 -6.00
N GLN A 39 0.12 18.87 -7.22
CA GLN A 39 -0.99 18.78 -8.17
C GLN A 39 -1.23 17.31 -8.51
N LEU A 40 -2.47 16.87 -8.39
CA LEU A 40 -2.88 15.54 -8.83
C LEU A 40 -3.29 15.63 -10.30
N ALA A 41 -2.54 14.98 -11.18
CA ALA A 41 -2.85 14.90 -12.60
C ALA A 41 -3.50 13.55 -12.88
N SER A 42 -4.68 13.55 -13.51
CA SER A 42 -5.39 12.33 -13.88
C SER A 42 -5.85 12.40 -15.34
N LEU A 43 -5.61 11.33 -16.09
CA LEU A 43 -6.06 11.17 -17.47
C LEU A 43 -7.23 10.19 -17.53
N SER A 44 -8.37 10.59 -18.11
CA SER A 44 -9.52 9.69 -18.33
C SER A 44 -9.80 9.49 -19.82
N ALA A 45 -10.03 8.24 -20.25
CA ALA A 45 -10.35 7.90 -21.63
C ALA A 45 -11.79 7.37 -21.76
N GLY A 46 -12.49 7.80 -22.83
CA GLY A 46 -13.72 7.14 -23.29
C GLY A 46 -14.99 7.35 -22.45
N GLY A 47 -15.39 8.61 -22.19
CA GLY A 47 -16.73 8.98 -21.66
C GLY A 47 -17.12 8.42 -20.28
N ARG A 48 -16.39 7.43 -19.74
CA ARG A 48 -16.64 6.72 -18.49
C ARG A 48 -16.06 7.41 -17.26
N GLY A 49 -15.32 8.50 -17.44
CA GLY A 49 -14.75 9.29 -16.35
C GLY A 49 -13.69 8.57 -15.51
N GLU A 50 -13.39 7.30 -15.78
CA GLU A 50 -12.36 6.52 -15.09
C GLU A 50 -10.96 7.09 -15.41
N PRO A 51 -10.18 7.48 -14.39
CA PRO A 51 -8.79 7.86 -14.61
C PRO A 51 -7.99 6.61 -14.96
N VAL A 52 -7.43 6.61 -16.15
CA VAL A 52 -6.60 5.54 -16.70
C VAL A 52 -5.15 5.67 -16.28
N SER A 53 -4.74 6.88 -15.88
CA SER A 53 -3.43 7.17 -15.31
C SER A 53 -3.53 8.34 -14.35
N ILE A 54 -2.79 8.26 -13.25
CA ILE A 54 -2.74 9.29 -12.21
C ILE A 54 -1.29 9.47 -11.77
N ASP A 55 -0.85 10.71 -11.64
CA ASP A 55 0.46 11.07 -11.11
C ASP A 55 0.33 12.28 -10.18
N THR A 56 1.30 12.43 -9.28
CA THR A 56 1.42 13.61 -8.43
C THR A 56 2.58 14.49 -8.90
N LEU A 57 2.24 15.65 -9.45
CA LEU A 57 3.20 16.66 -9.88
C LEU A 57 3.66 17.52 -8.70
N THR A 58 4.93 17.89 -8.72
CA THR A 58 5.60 18.74 -7.73
C THR A 58 6.49 19.76 -8.43
N GLU A 59 7.09 20.70 -7.69
CA GLU A 59 8.05 21.66 -8.26
C GLU A 59 9.24 21.00 -8.99
N ARG A 60 9.64 19.79 -8.55
CA ARG A 60 10.73 19.01 -9.14
C ARG A 60 10.27 18.07 -10.26
N HIS A 61 9.00 17.66 -10.25
CA HIS A 61 8.40 16.76 -11.23
C HIS A 61 7.15 17.40 -11.81
N ARG A 62 7.32 18.21 -12.85
CA ARG A 62 6.26 19.07 -13.43
C ARG A 62 5.56 18.47 -14.64
N VAL A 63 5.99 17.30 -15.07
CA VAL A 63 5.54 16.65 -16.30
C VAL A 63 4.79 15.38 -15.94
N PHE A 64 3.50 15.35 -16.26
CA PHE A 64 2.69 14.15 -16.32
C PHE A 64 2.92 13.53 -17.69
N ASP A 65 3.52 12.34 -17.72
CA ASP A 65 3.67 11.58 -18.95
C ASP A 65 2.92 10.26 -18.80
N SER A 66 1.92 10.07 -19.66
CA SER A 66 1.06 8.90 -19.60
C SER A 66 0.85 8.33 -20.98
N GLU A 67 1.17 7.06 -21.14
CA GLU A 67 0.52 6.25 -22.17
C GLU A 67 -0.96 6.14 -21.84
N LEU A 68 -1.86 6.17 -22.83
CA LEU A 68 -3.27 5.78 -22.68
C LEU A 68 -3.30 4.27 -22.43
N PRO A 69 -3.47 3.79 -21.19
CA PRO A 69 -3.49 2.37 -20.93
C PRO A 69 -4.86 1.83 -21.32
N GLY A 70 -4.91 0.67 -21.95
CA GLY A 70 -6.14 -0.10 -21.97
C GLY A 70 -6.33 -0.77 -20.60
N GLY A 71 -7.24 -0.25 -19.76
CA GLY A 71 -7.98 -0.99 -18.73
C GLY A 71 -7.25 -1.40 -17.45
N ASN A 72 -8.01 -1.54 -16.35
CA ASN A 72 -7.91 -2.49 -15.22
C ASN A 72 -6.52 -2.88 -14.65
N MET A 73 -5.56 -3.28 -15.49
CA MET A 73 -4.21 -3.74 -15.11
C MET A 73 -3.39 -2.68 -14.35
N THR A 74 -3.65 -1.39 -14.54
CA THR A 74 -2.96 -0.32 -13.78
C THR A 74 -3.14 -0.49 -12.27
N PHE A 75 -4.32 -0.90 -11.80
CA PHE A 75 -4.57 -1.11 -10.38
C PHE A 75 -3.82 -2.31 -9.81
N LEU A 76 -3.65 -3.36 -10.62
CA LEU A 76 -2.81 -4.50 -10.25
C LEU A 76 -1.36 -4.08 -10.06
N ILE A 77 -0.82 -3.28 -10.99
CA ILE A 77 0.56 -2.74 -10.87
C ILE A 77 0.67 -1.84 -9.64
N LEU A 78 -0.31 -0.95 -9.43
CA LEU A 78 -0.35 -0.08 -8.26
C LEU A 78 -0.33 -0.87 -6.94
N GLY A 79 -1.04 -2.00 -6.87
CA GLY A 79 -1.01 -2.91 -5.72
C GLY A 79 0.36 -3.53 -5.47
N ILE A 80 1.08 -3.91 -6.53
CA ILE A 80 2.45 -4.41 -6.42
C ILE A 80 3.39 -3.30 -5.93
N GLU A 81 3.32 -2.12 -6.54
CA GLU A 81 4.14 -0.96 -6.17
C GLU A 81 3.89 -0.49 -4.74
N HIS A 82 2.63 -0.54 -4.27
CA HIS A 82 2.25 -0.20 -2.91
C HIS A 82 3.01 -1.05 -1.88
N ILE A 83 3.08 -2.37 -2.08
CA ILE A 83 3.83 -3.26 -1.17
C ILE A 83 5.34 -3.06 -1.28
N LEU A 84 5.87 -2.81 -2.48
CA LEU A 84 7.31 -2.63 -2.68
C LEU A 84 7.83 -1.30 -2.14
N THR A 85 7.00 -0.27 -2.12
CA THR A 85 7.36 1.08 -1.62
C THR A 85 6.99 1.27 -0.15
N GLY A 86 6.03 0.49 0.38
CA GLY A 86 5.65 0.46 1.78
C GLY A 86 6.69 -0.25 2.65
N TYR A 87 7.73 0.48 3.09
CA TYR A 87 8.79 -0.09 3.94
C TYR A 87 8.28 -0.72 5.24
N ASP A 88 7.17 -0.20 5.78
CA ASP A 88 6.50 -0.76 6.94
C ASP A 88 5.85 -2.12 6.65
N HIS A 89 5.23 -2.27 5.47
CA HIS A 89 4.68 -3.54 4.99
C HIS A 89 5.78 -4.58 4.73
N LEU A 90 6.90 -4.16 4.13
CA LEU A 90 8.07 -5.02 3.92
C LEU A 90 8.64 -5.53 5.26
N LEU A 91 8.79 -4.62 6.24
CA LEU A 91 9.29 -4.97 7.56
C LEU A 91 8.31 -5.88 8.33
N PHE A 92 7.01 -5.61 8.21
CA PHE A 92 5.96 -6.44 8.78
C PHE A 92 5.99 -7.86 8.20
N LEU A 93 6.01 -7.99 6.87
CA LEU A 93 6.11 -9.28 6.17
C LEU A 93 7.39 -10.02 6.59
N PHE A 94 8.54 -9.34 6.60
CA PHE A 94 9.79 -9.93 7.06
C PHE A 94 9.70 -10.48 8.49
N GLY A 95 9.12 -9.70 9.42
CA GLY A 95 8.88 -10.12 10.79
C GLY A 95 7.99 -11.37 10.90
N LEU A 96 7.02 -11.53 10.01
CA LEU A 96 6.18 -12.72 9.96
C LEU A 96 6.93 -13.97 9.46
N LEU A 97 7.84 -13.80 8.50
CA LEU A 97 8.57 -14.92 7.87
C LEU A 97 9.79 -15.39 8.67
N ILE A 98 10.46 -14.50 9.40
CA ILE A 98 11.78 -14.77 10.01
C ILE A 98 11.77 -15.80 11.16
N ILE A 99 10.59 -16.20 11.66
CA ILE A 99 10.46 -17.23 12.70
C ILE A 99 10.64 -18.66 12.17
N GLY A 100 10.86 -18.82 10.86
CA GLY A 100 11.16 -20.11 10.25
C GLY A 100 9.90 -20.92 9.92
N ILE A 101 8.88 -20.28 9.36
CA ILE A 101 7.66 -20.93 8.90
C ILE A 101 7.87 -21.71 7.59
N GLY A 102 7.02 -22.71 7.37
CA GLY A 102 6.96 -23.43 6.09
C GLY A 102 6.15 -22.69 5.02
N PHE A 103 6.23 -23.15 3.77
CA PHE A 103 5.53 -22.53 2.63
C PHE A 103 4.02 -22.39 2.85
N ARG A 104 3.38 -23.45 3.36
CA ARG A 104 1.92 -23.48 3.59
C ARG A 104 1.49 -22.44 4.62
N ASP A 105 2.24 -22.31 5.71
CA ASP A 105 1.95 -21.32 6.76
C ASP A 105 2.17 -19.90 6.25
N ALA A 106 3.23 -19.68 5.46
CA ALA A 106 3.49 -18.39 4.83
C ALA A 106 2.36 -17.97 3.89
N ALA A 107 1.93 -18.87 2.99
CA ALA A 107 0.81 -18.61 2.10
C ALA A 107 -0.48 -18.32 2.88
N LEU A 108 -0.79 -19.11 3.91
CA LEU A 108 -1.97 -18.89 4.74
C LEU A 108 -1.94 -17.54 5.45
N ILE A 109 -0.79 -17.13 5.99
CA ILE A 109 -0.60 -15.84 6.66
C ILE A 109 -0.78 -14.67 5.69
N ILE A 110 -0.13 -14.76 4.51
CA ILE A 110 -0.19 -13.72 3.48
C ILE A 110 -1.62 -13.57 2.97
N THR A 111 -2.24 -14.66 2.52
CA THR A 111 -3.61 -14.62 2.01
C THR A 111 -4.61 -14.16 3.10
N SER A 112 -4.44 -14.58 4.37
CA SER A 112 -5.31 -14.09 5.45
C SER A 112 -5.18 -12.58 5.66
N PHE A 113 -3.97 -12.04 5.57
CA PHE A 113 -3.74 -10.59 5.64
C PHE A 113 -4.39 -9.89 4.45
N THR A 114 -4.18 -10.36 3.21
CA THR A 114 -4.76 -9.78 2.00
C THR A 114 -6.28 -9.78 2.04
N ILE A 115 -6.92 -10.86 2.49
CA ILE A 115 -8.38 -10.94 2.61
C ILE A 115 -8.88 -9.86 3.58
N ALA A 116 -8.28 -9.76 4.77
CA ALA A 116 -8.68 -8.76 5.76
C ALA A 116 -8.43 -7.31 5.28
N HIS A 117 -7.30 -7.09 4.63
CA HIS A 117 -6.96 -5.82 4.00
C HIS A 117 -7.99 -5.46 2.92
N SER A 118 -8.36 -6.41 2.07
CA SER A 118 -9.34 -6.23 1.01
C SER A 118 -10.71 -5.81 1.56
N ILE A 119 -11.15 -6.46 2.64
CA ILE A 119 -12.43 -6.15 3.30
C ILE A 119 -12.44 -4.70 3.76
N THR A 120 -11.42 -4.29 4.51
CA THR A 120 -11.39 -2.95 5.11
C THR A 120 -11.08 -1.85 4.12
N LEU A 121 -10.24 -2.12 3.13
CA LEU A 121 -10.02 -1.20 2.02
C LEU A 121 -11.30 -0.98 1.23
N ALA A 122 -12.06 -2.03 0.91
CA ALA A 122 -13.34 -1.90 0.23
C ALA A 122 -14.35 -1.09 1.06
N LEU A 123 -14.49 -1.40 2.35
CA LEU A 123 -15.39 -0.67 3.26
C LEU A 123 -15.03 0.80 3.36
N ALA A 124 -13.74 1.13 3.47
CA ALA A 124 -13.29 2.51 3.58
C ALA A 124 -13.34 3.28 2.24
N THR A 125 -13.14 2.59 1.11
CA THR A 125 -13.28 3.15 -0.24
C THR A 125 -14.73 3.54 -0.52
N TYR A 126 -15.70 2.69 -0.18
CA TYR A 126 -17.13 2.98 -0.24
C TYR A 126 -17.65 3.82 0.92
N ASP A 127 -16.74 4.38 1.71
CA ASP A 127 -17.07 5.34 2.75
C ASP A 127 -17.93 4.79 3.91
N LEU A 128 -18.04 3.46 4.02
CA LEU A 128 -18.80 2.76 5.07
C LEU A 128 -18.06 2.81 6.42
N ILE A 129 -16.74 2.92 6.40
CA ILE A 129 -15.89 3.09 7.58
C ILE A 129 -14.95 4.26 7.36
N ARG A 130 -14.95 5.22 8.29
CA ARG A 130 -14.03 6.36 8.29
C ARG A 130 -13.25 6.40 9.59
N LEU A 131 -11.97 6.12 9.51
CA LEU A 131 -11.02 6.32 10.60
C LEU A 131 -9.94 7.30 10.16
N PRO A 132 -9.57 8.27 11.00
CA PRO A 132 -8.57 9.25 10.64
C PRO A 132 -7.16 8.62 10.64
N SER A 133 -6.30 9.05 9.70
CA SER A 133 -4.97 8.47 9.52
C SER A 133 -4.09 8.59 10.75
N ASN A 134 -4.28 9.63 11.58
CA ASN A 134 -3.59 9.82 12.86
C ASN A 134 -3.90 8.73 13.90
N ILE A 135 -4.91 7.89 13.69
CA ILE A 135 -5.19 6.70 14.50
C ILE A 135 -4.71 5.44 13.77
N VAL A 136 -4.99 5.35 12.47
CA VAL A 136 -4.69 4.15 11.67
C VAL A 136 -3.18 3.93 11.52
N GLU A 137 -2.42 4.97 11.18
CA GLU A 137 -0.97 4.86 10.92
C GLU A 137 -0.18 4.43 12.18
N PRO A 138 -0.46 4.97 13.39
CA PRO A 138 0.10 4.44 14.63
C PRO A 138 -0.28 2.99 14.90
N LEU A 139 -1.52 2.56 14.62
CA LEU A 139 -1.92 1.17 14.81
C LEU A 139 -1.20 0.21 13.85
N ILE A 140 -0.94 0.65 12.62
CA ILE A 140 -0.08 -0.07 11.67
C ILE A 140 1.32 -0.22 12.25
N ALA A 141 1.94 0.86 12.74
CA ALA A 141 3.26 0.79 13.35
C ALA A 141 3.30 -0.11 14.61
N LEU A 142 2.26 -0.02 15.45
CA LEU A 142 2.10 -0.85 16.64
C LEU A 142 2.00 -2.35 16.29
N SER A 143 1.38 -2.71 15.17
CA SER A 143 1.34 -4.11 14.72
C SER A 143 2.73 -4.67 14.41
N ILE A 144 3.65 -3.85 13.89
CA ILE A 144 5.05 -4.23 13.62
C ILE A 144 5.80 -4.45 14.93
N VAL A 145 5.62 -3.54 15.89
CA VAL A 145 6.19 -3.67 17.24
C VAL A 145 5.70 -4.98 17.88
N TYR A 146 4.39 -5.24 17.80
CA TYR A 146 3.80 -6.46 18.32
C TYR A 146 4.43 -7.71 17.70
N VAL A 147 4.56 -7.76 16.37
CA VAL A 147 5.17 -8.91 15.66
C VAL A 147 6.62 -9.12 16.10
N GLY A 148 7.41 -8.06 16.23
CA GLY A 148 8.79 -8.14 16.72
C GLY A 148 8.87 -8.68 18.15
N ILE A 149 8.03 -8.17 19.06
CA ILE A 149 7.97 -8.65 20.45
C ILE A 149 7.50 -10.10 20.52
N GLU A 150 6.48 -10.47 19.75
CA GLU A 150 5.96 -11.84 19.73
C GLU A 150 7.04 -12.85 19.32
N ASN A 151 7.84 -12.53 18.30
CA ASN A 151 8.94 -13.37 17.86
C ASN A 151 10.04 -13.53 18.92
N ILE A 152 10.27 -12.51 19.74
CA ILE A 152 11.28 -12.56 20.81
C ILE A 152 10.82 -13.51 21.92
N LEU A 153 9.56 -13.35 22.34
CA LEU A 153 8.98 -14.00 23.52
C LEU A 153 8.53 -15.44 23.25
N LYS A 154 7.86 -15.70 22.12
CA LYS A 154 7.22 -17.00 21.86
C LYS A 154 8.18 -17.98 21.20
N LYS A 155 8.07 -19.25 21.61
CA LYS A 155 8.82 -20.37 21.00
C LYS A 155 8.20 -20.84 19.70
N GLU A 156 6.87 -20.88 19.66
CA GLU A 156 6.04 -21.29 18.54
C GLU A 156 4.81 -20.36 18.50
N VAL A 157 4.35 -20.00 17.31
CA VAL A 157 3.20 -19.11 17.12
C VAL A 157 2.07 -19.91 16.50
N ARG A 158 1.16 -20.41 17.33
CA ARG A 158 -0.06 -21.09 16.87
C ARG A 158 -1.07 -20.02 16.44
N TYR A 159 -1.78 -20.25 15.34
CA TYR A 159 -2.82 -19.35 14.81
C TYR A 159 -2.33 -17.97 14.37
N ARG A 160 -1.08 -17.86 13.91
CA ARG A 160 -0.52 -16.60 13.42
C ARG A 160 -1.37 -15.97 12.30
N TRP A 161 -2.02 -16.79 11.47
CA TRP A 161 -2.95 -16.34 10.43
C TRP A 161 -4.13 -15.51 10.97
N ALA A 162 -4.63 -15.80 12.17
CA ALA A 162 -5.74 -15.06 12.76
C ALA A 162 -5.28 -13.69 13.28
N LEU A 163 -4.07 -13.64 13.83
CA LEU A 163 -3.44 -12.38 14.22
C LEU A 163 -3.16 -11.51 12.99
N THR A 164 -2.62 -12.09 11.91
CA THR A 164 -2.35 -11.34 10.68
C THR A 164 -3.62 -10.92 9.97
N PHE A 165 -4.71 -11.68 10.08
CA PHE A 165 -6.03 -11.23 9.66
C PHE A 165 -6.45 -9.97 10.43
N ALA A 166 -6.34 -9.96 11.76
CA ALA A 166 -6.67 -8.78 12.55
C ALA A 166 -5.82 -7.54 12.19
N PHE A 167 -4.52 -7.72 11.93
CA PHE A 167 -3.67 -6.63 11.46
C PHE A 167 -4.01 -6.19 10.03
N GLY A 168 -4.36 -7.11 9.14
CA GLY A 168 -4.81 -6.79 7.78
C GLY A 168 -6.03 -5.86 7.77
N LEU A 169 -6.97 -6.03 8.71
CA LEU A 169 -8.12 -5.12 8.87
C LEU A 169 -7.68 -3.68 9.16
N VAL A 170 -6.63 -3.50 9.96
CA VAL A 170 -6.12 -2.15 10.27
C VAL A 170 -5.35 -1.58 9.09
N HIS A 171 -4.51 -2.38 8.44
CA HIS A 171 -3.66 -1.95 7.34
C HIS A 171 -4.47 -1.49 6.12
N GLY A 172 -5.60 -2.16 5.82
CA GLY A 172 -6.47 -1.76 4.69
C GLY A 172 -7.07 -0.37 4.83
N LEU A 173 -7.18 0.16 6.06
CA LEU A 173 -7.65 1.52 6.30
C LEU A 173 -6.59 2.58 5.96
N GLY A 174 -5.30 2.23 6.02
CA GLY A 174 -4.19 3.18 5.84
C GLY A 174 -4.07 3.68 4.41
N PHE A 175 -4.45 2.86 3.42
CA PHE A 175 -4.38 3.21 2.00
C PHE A 175 -5.71 3.71 1.42
N ALA A 176 -6.81 3.63 2.19
CA ALA A 176 -8.14 3.98 1.71
C ALA A 176 -8.34 5.47 1.44
N SER A 177 -7.58 6.36 2.10
CA SER A 177 -7.57 7.79 1.75
C SER A 177 -7.04 8.01 0.33
N VAL A 178 -5.95 7.33 -0.03
CA VAL A 178 -5.34 7.43 -1.36
C VAL A 178 -6.34 7.01 -2.44
N LEU A 179 -6.98 5.83 -2.31
CA LEU A 179 -7.95 5.38 -3.32
C LEU A 179 -9.14 6.35 -3.49
N ARG A 180 -9.61 6.96 -2.40
CA ARG A 180 -10.67 7.97 -2.47
C ARG A 180 -10.22 9.26 -3.13
N ASP A 181 -8.98 9.69 -2.88
CA ASP A 181 -8.39 10.84 -3.58
C ASP A 181 -8.25 10.58 -5.09
N LEU A 182 -8.14 9.31 -5.50
CA LEU A 182 -8.22 8.88 -6.91
C LEU A 182 -9.66 8.81 -7.45
N GLY A 183 -10.67 9.10 -6.64
CA GLY A 183 -12.10 9.07 -7.00
C GLY A 183 -12.69 7.66 -7.08
N ILE A 184 -12.06 6.66 -6.45
CA ILE A 184 -12.54 5.28 -6.39
C ILE A 184 -13.52 5.14 -5.21
N GLY A 185 -14.71 4.61 -5.46
CA GLY A 185 -15.79 4.44 -4.48
C GLY A 185 -17.08 5.17 -4.85
N ASP A 186 -17.00 6.15 -5.76
CA ASP A 186 -18.11 7.01 -6.16
C ASP A 186 -18.94 6.44 -7.34
N ARG A 187 -18.49 5.34 -7.98
CA ARG A 187 -19.10 4.83 -9.21
C ARG A 187 -19.41 3.34 -9.17
N ALA A 188 -20.45 2.96 -9.93
CA ALA A 188 -20.81 1.57 -10.15
C ALA A 188 -19.74 0.87 -11.01
N GLY A 189 -18.94 0.00 -10.40
CA GLY A 189 -17.86 -0.75 -11.06
C GLY A 189 -16.52 -0.71 -10.32
N ASP A 190 -16.33 0.23 -9.40
CA ASP A 190 -15.06 0.48 -8.70
C ASP A 190 -14.56 -0.71 -7.86
N GLY A 191 -15.45 -1.61 -7.44
CA GLY A 191 -15.10 -2.83 -6.72
C GLY A 191 -14.16 -3.74 -7.51
N TRP A 192 -14.19 -3.70 -8.84
CA TRP A 192 -13.25 -4.43 -9.69
C TRP A 192 -11.83 -3.86 -9.60
N MET A 193 -11.70 -2.54 -9.49
CA MET A 193 -10.41 -1.86 -9.35
C MET A 193 -9.79 -2.14 -7.97
N VAL A 194 -10.61 -2.10 -6.91
CA VAL A 194 -10.20 -2.48 -5.55
C VAL A 194 -9.76 -3.95 -5.50
N LEU A 195 -10.46 -4.84 -6.20
CA LEU A 195 -10.08 -6.25 -6.30
C LEU A 195 -8.73 -6.41 -7.00
N LEU A 196 -8.51 -5.74 -8.13
CA LEU A 196 -7.24 -5.81 -8.86
C LEU A 196 -6.08 -5.23 -8.06
N PHE A 197 -6.31 -4.15 -7.32
CA PHE A 197 -5.33 -3.61 -6.38
C PHE A 197 -4.92 -4.65 -5.32
N ASN A 198 -5.88 -5.29 -4.66
CA ASN A 198 -5.57 -6.32 -3.65
C ASN A 198 -4.91 -7.56 -4.26
N LEU A 199 -5.27 -7.93 -5.49
CA LEU A 199 -4.59 -9.00 -6.22
C LEU A 199 -3.13 -8.62 -6.48
N GLY A 200 -2.86 -7.36 -6.85
CA GLY A 200 -1.51 -6.82 -6.97
C GLY A 200 -0.72 -6.90 -5.65
N VAL A 201 -1.35 -6.52 -4.54
CA VAL A 201 -0.77 -6.63 -3.18
C VAL A 201 -0.38 -8.07 -2.86
N GLU A 202 -1.29 -9.04 -3.09
CA GLU A 202 -1.02 -10.46 -2.83
C GLU A 202 0.13 -10.99 -3.69
N LEU A 203 0.13 -10.66 -4.99
CA LEU A 203 1.21 -11.04 -5.91
C LEU A 203 2.56 -10.44 -5.49
N GLY A 204 2.57 -9.18 -5.04
CA GLY A 204 3.77 -8.52 -4.52
C GLY A 204 4.30 -9.22 -3.26
N GLN A 205 3.44 -9.49 -2.28
CA GLN A 205 3.81 -10.20 -1.05
C GLN A 205 4.30 -11.62 -1.31
N LEU A 206 3.62 -12.38 -2.17
CA LEU A 206 4.05 -13.72 -2.57
C LEU A 206 5.38 -13.67 -3.33
N GLY A 207 5.59 -12.69 -4.19
CA GLY A 207 6.86 -12.48 -4.89
C GLY A 207 8.02 -12.25 -3.91
N ILE A 208 7.82 -11.38 -2.92
CA ILE A 208 8.80 -11.14 -1.85
C ILE A 208 9.05 -12.43 -1.04
N ALA A 209 7.99 -13.14 -0.66
CA ALA A 209 8.10 -14.38 0.10
C ALA A 209 8.84 -15.48 -0.68
N CYS A 210 8.62 -15.59 -2.00
CA CYS A 210 9.33 -16.50 -2.89
C CYS A 210 10.84 -16.24 -2.96
N VAL A 211 11.28 -15.01 -2.69
CA VAL A 211 12.71 -14.67 -2.59
C VAL A 211 13.22 -14.86 -1.16
N ALA A 212 12.47 -14.38 -0.16
CA ALA A 212 12.90 -14.38 1.24
C ALA A 212 12.94 -15.79 1.86
N LEU A 213 11.94 -16.64 1.59
CA LEU A 213 11.82 -17.95 2.22
C LEU A 213 12.95 -18.91 1.82
N PRO A 214 13.34 -19.05 0.54
CA PRO A 214 14.51 -19.86 0.19
C PRO A 214 15.80 -19.39 0.86
N ILE A 215 15.97 -18.07 1.03
CA ILE A 215 17.13 -17.51 1.73
C ILE A 215 17.10 -17.93 3.21
N ILE A 216 15.94 -17.78 3.87
CA ILE A 216 15.74 -18.19 5.26
C ILE A 216 15.99 -19.70 5.42
N TRP A 217 15.38 -20.54 4.58
CA TRP A 217 15.48 -22.01 4.68
C TRP A 217 16.87 -22.54 4.36
N LYS A 218 17.58 -21.94 3.40
CA LYS A 218 18.89 -22.45 2.96
C LYS A 218 20.05 -21.91 3.80
N PHE A 219 19.98 -20.67 4.27
CA PHE A 219 21.14 -20.01 4.89
C PHE A 219 20.98 -19.69 6.38
N LEU A 220 19.74 -19.49 6.85
CA LEU A 220 19.48 -19.10 8.24
C LEU A 220 19.02 -20.30 9.09
N GLN A 221 17.96 -20.99 8.66
CA GLN A 221 17.37 -22.12 9.41
C GLN A 221 18.33 -23.27 9.74
N PRO A 222 19.29 -23.66 8.87
CA PRO A 222 20.19 -24.77 9.19
C PRO A 222 21.23 -24.44 10.27
N ARG A 223 21.33 -23.19 10.71
CA ARG A 223 22.29 -22.79 11.74
C ARG A 223 21.79 -23.14 13.13
N ASP A 224 22.69 -23.66 13.99
CA ASP A 224 22.37 -24.01 15.38
C ASP A 224 21.85 -22.81 16.20
N ASN A 225 22.28 -21.60 15.84
CA ASN A 225 21.86 -20.34 16.46
C ASN A 225 20.74 -19.61 15.70
N PHE A 226 20.03 -20.27 14.79
CA PHE A 226 18.92 -19.68 14.02
C PHE A 226 17.93 -18.93 14.91
N ARG A 227 17.61 -19.51 16.08
CA ARG A 227 16.69 -18.91 17.04
C ARG A 227 17.19 -17.57 17.59
N ASP A 228 18.47 -17.46 17.90
CA ASP A 228 19.05 -16.22 18.42
C ASP A 228 19.21 -15.17 17.32
N ILE A 229 19.52 -15.60 16.09
CA ILE A 229 19.50 -14.73 14.91
C ILE A 229 18.10 -14.17 14.67
N SER A 230 17.07 -15.04 14.67
CA SER A 230 15.67 -14.64 14.48
C SER A 230 15.20 -13.66 15.55
N ARG A 231 15.61 -13.88 16.81
CA ARG A 231 15.37 -12.93 17.91
C ARG A 231 16.06 -11.59 17.71
N GLY A 232 17.35 -11.60 17.34
CA GLY A 232 18.10 -10.37 17.07
C GLY A 232 17.47 -9.55 15.94
N LEU A 233 17.07 -10.21 14.85
CA LEU A 233 16.35 -9.57 13.74
C LEU A 233 14.96 -9.07 14.17
N SER A 234 14.29 -9.78 15.07
CA SER A 234 12.99 -9.35 15.60
C SER A 234 13.09 -8.16 16.57
N VAL A 235 14.21 -8.02 17.30
CA VAL A 235 14.52 -6.80 18.05
C VAL A 235 14.65 -5.62 17.09
N LEU A 236 15.36 -5.79 15.97
CA LEU A 236 15.47 -4.73 14.96
C LEU A 236 14.09 -4.36 14.38
N VAL A 237 13.24 -5.35 14.06
CA VAL A 237 11.86 -5.13 13.61
C VAL A 237 11.07 -4.32 14.65
N ALA A 238 11.15 -4.69 15.93
CA ALA A 238 10.45 -3.99 17.00
C ALA A 238 10.95 -2.54 17.19
N LEU A 239 12.27 -2.31 17.10
CA LEU A 239 12.86 -0.98 17.23
C LEU A 239 12.49 -0.06 16.07
N LEU A 240 12.52 -0.56 14.83
CA LEU A 240 12.09 0.21 13.66
C LEU A 240 10.57 0.47 13.69
N GLY A 241 9.77 -0.51 14.12
CA GLY A 241 8.35 -0.32 14.35
C GLY A 241 8.08 0.75 15.42
N LEU A 242 8.86 0.77 16.50
CA LEU A 242 8.74 1.76 17.58
C LEU A 242 9.15 3.15 17.10
N TYR A 243 10.19 3.24 16.27
CA TYR A 243 10.58 4.48 15.60
C TYR A 243 9.40 5.05 14.79
N TRP A 244 8.78 4.25 13.92
CA TRP A 244 7.61 4.71 13.15
C TRP A 244 6.40 5.00 14.03
N LEU A 245 6.22 4.28 15.12
CA LEU A 245 5.13 4.57 16.06
C LEU A 245 5.30 5.95 16.69
N ILE A 246 6.52 6.29 17.12
CA ILE A 246 6.85 7.62 17.66
C ILE A 246 6.67 8.69 16.57
N ASP A 247 7.21 8.45 15.38
CA ASP A 247 7.12 9.36 14.23
C ASP A 247 5.66 9.70 13.88
N ARG A 248 4.77 8.70 13.89
CA ARG A 248 3.35 8.89 13.53
C ARG A 248 2.46 9.40 14.67
N THR A 249 2.99 9.48 15.91
CA THR A 249 2.21 9.92 17.08
C THR A 249 2.68 11.24 17.69
N LEU A 250 3.97 11.55 17.58
CA LEU A 250 4.60 12.68 18.27
C LEU A 250 5.22 13.72 17.32
N LEU A 251 5.41 13.39 16.04
CA LEU A 251 5.98 14.27 15.01
C LEU A 251 4.91 14.62 13.96
#